data_AF-A0A3D0DGA2-F1
#
_entry.id   AF-A0A3D0DGA2-F1
#
_cell.length_a   1.000
_cell.length_b   1.000
_cell.length_c   1.000
_cell.angle_alpha   90.00
_cell.angle_beta   90.00
_cell.angle_gamma   90.00
#
_symmetry.space_group_name_H-M   'P 1'
#
loop_
_entity.id
_entity.type
_entity.pdbx_description
1 polymer ?
#
loop_
_entity_poly.entity_id
_entity_poly.type
_entity_poly.pdbx_seq_one_letter_code
_entity_poly.pdbx_strand_id
1 'polypeptide(L)'
;MKKVLLVVGTLAVMISCQGKQGPVGPQGLQGEPGPGTRTVYLSTTPIPTDLDYYVSIPAIHLSDMPLVSVYISPPSMDLWIELPVYYEGAPGVGRACGFTEGNVLFEGCNGYNYKIVIVE
;
A
#
# COMPACT_ATOMS: atom_id res chain seq x y z
N MET A 1 -23.84 34.13 80.41
CA MET A 1 -23.76 33.00 81.37
C MET A 1 -23.82 31.68 80.60
N LYS A 2 -22.91 30.76 80.94
CA LYS A 2 -22.64 29.43 80.33
C LYS A 2 -23.89 28.54 80.16
N LYS A 3 -23.96 27.73 79.09
CA LYS A 3 -24.14 26.23 78.97
C LYS A 3 -23.91 25.88 77.46
N VAL A 4 -22.86 25.21 76.94
CA VAL A 4 -22.28 23.86 77.13
C VAL A 4 -23.36 22.77 77.13
N LEU A 5 -23.69 22.17 75.98
CA LEU A 5 -23.11 21.00 75.28
C LEU A 5 -23.79 19.66 75.65
N LEU A 6 -24.51 19.07 74.69
CA LEU A 6 -24.54 17.66 74.26
C LEU A 6 -25.61 17.61 73.13
N VAL A 7 -25.44 16.98 71.96
CA VAL A 7 -25.52 15.53 71.73
C VAL A 7 -25.01 15.26 70.30
N VAL A 8 -24.07 14.32 70.22
CA VAL A 8 -23.81 13.34 69.16
C VAL A 8 -24.57 13.54 67.83
N GLY A 9 -23.84 14.01 66.82
CA GLY A 9 -24.29 14.04 65.43
C GLY A 9 -23.33 13.27 64.55
N THR A 10 -23.68 12.03 64.25
CA THR A 10 -23.10 11.17 63.21
C THR A 10 -23.11 11.95 61.88
N LEU A 11 -21.95 12.33 61.33
CA LEU A 11 -21.91 12.99 60.04
C LEU A 11 -20.96 12.29 59.07
N ALA A 12 -21.63 11.64 58.13
CA ALA A 12 -21.19 11.01 56.90
C ALA A 12 -19.84 11.48 56.34
N VAL A 13 -19.01 10.48 56.03
CA VAL A 13 -17.86 10.59 55.14
C VAL A 13 -18.36 11.05 53.77
N MET A 14 -18.25 12.34 53.48
CA MET A 14 -18.43 12.89 52.14
C MET A 14 -17.08 12.76 51.41
N ILE A 15 -16.94 11.70 50.62
CA ILE A 15 -15.79 11.52 49.73
C ILE A 15 -15.85 12.63 48.68
N SER A 16 -14.99 13.64 48.87
CA SER A 16 -14.69 14.66 47.87
C SER A 16 -13.99 14.00 46.68
N CYS A 17 -14.75 13.59 45.66
CA CYS A 17 -14.22 13.27 44.34
C CYS A 17 -13.87 14.55 43.58
N GLN A 18 -12.84 15.27 44.02
CA GLN A 18 -12.15 16.26 43.19
C GLN A 18 -10.77 15.73 42.78
N GLY A 19 -10.78 14.67 41.95
CA GLY A 19 -9.60 14.31 41.19
C GLY A 19 -9.39 15.35 40.09
N LYS A 20 -8.23 16.02 40.08
CA LYS A 20 -7.85 16.90 38.98
C LYS A 20 -7.87 16.09 37.68
N GLN A 21 -8.48 16.63 36.63
CA GLN A 21 -8.42 16.03 35.29
C GLN A 21 -6.94 15.87 34.88
N GLY A 22 -6.58 14.66 34.44
CA GLY A 22 -5.22 14.36 34.01
C GLY A 22 -4.78 15.17 32.79
N PRO A 23 -3.47 15.19 32.48
CA PRO A 23 -2.97 15.89 31.29
C PRO A 23 -3.61 15.33 30.02
N VAL A 24 -3.77 16.19 29.00
CA VAL A 24 -4.19 15.77 27.65
C VAL A 24 -3.17 14.75 27.12
N GLY A 25 -3.66 13.63 26.59
CA GLY A 25 -2.83 12.57 26.02
C GLY A 25 -2.04 13.04 24.79
N PRO A 26 -1.00 12.29 24.36
CA PRO A 26 -0.26 12.62 23.16
C PRO A 26 -1.18 12.64 21.92
N GLN A 27 -0.87 13.53 20.97
CA GLN A 27 -1.49 13.52 19.65
C GLN A 27 -1.21 12.17 18.96
N GLY A 28 -2.22 11.55 18.34
CA GLY A 28 -2.05 10.31 17.58
C GLY A 28 -1.11 10.48 16.38
N LEU A 29 -0.52 9.36 15.93
CA LEU A 29 0.30 9.32 14.70
C LEU A 29 -0.56 9.75 13.50
N GLN A 30 0.03 10.52 12.58
CA GLN A 30 -0.58 10.81 11.28
C GLN A 30 -0.82 9.47 10.56
N GLY A 31 -2.02 9.28 9.98
CA GLY A 31 -2.35 8.06 9.24
C GLY A 31 -1.47 7.87 8.00
N GLU A 32 -1.37 6.63 7.53
CA GLU A 32 -0.69 6.28 6.28
C GLU A 32 -1.24 7.12 5.11
N PRO A 33 -0.41 7.51 4.13
CA PRO A 33 -0.88 8.11 2.88
C PRO A 33 -2.02 7.31 2.26
N GLY A 34 -3.02 8.01 1.70
CA GLY A 34 -4.19 7.38 1.08
C GLY A 34 -3.83 6.50 -0.12
N PRO A 35 -4.75 5.63 -0.57
CA PRO A 35 -4.53 4.80 -1.75
C PRO A 35 -4.37 5.70 -2.99
N GLY A 36 -3.23 5.60 -3.66
CA GLY A 36 -2.98 6.26 -4.94
C GLY A 36 -3.96 5.86 -6.05
N THR A 37 -3.88 6.53 -7.19
CA THR A 37 -4.68 6.17 -8.38
C THR A 37 -4.16 4.86 -8.97
N ARG A 38 -5.04 3.86 -9.10
CA ARG A 38 -4.68 2.53 -9.65
C ARG A 38 -5.10 2.39 -11.11
N THR A 39 -4.13 2.24 -12.00
CA THR A 39 -4.34 1.96 -13.43
C THR A 39 -3.93 0.52 -13.76
N VAL A 40 -4.73 -0.19 -14.57
CA VAL A 40 -4.48 -1.59 -14.93
C VAL A 40 -4.46 -1.78 -16.45
N TYR A 41 -3.37 -2.35 -16.98
CA TYR A 41 -3.24 -2.76 -18.38
C TYR A 41 -3.30 -4.28 -18.46
N LEU A 42 -4.37 -4.82 -19.05
CA LEU A 42 -4.61 -6.26 -19.15
C LEU A 42 -4.64 -6.70 -20.61
N SER A 43 -3.93 -7.78 -20.93
CA SER A 43 -4.13 -8.50 -22.19
C SER A 43 -4.65 -9.90 -21.93
N THR A 44 -5.69 -10.27 -22.68
CA THR A 44 -6.21 -11.63 -22.81
C THR A 44 -5.72 -12.32 -24.09
N THR A 45 -4.98 -11.59 -24.94
CA THR A 45 -4.28 -12.16 -26.09
C THR A 45 -2.84 -12.47 -25.66
N PRO A 46 -2.34 -13.70 -25.88
CA PRO A 46 -0.99 -14.07 -25.47
C PRO A 46 0.08 -13.20 -26.14
N ILE A 47 1.15 -12.92 -25.39
CA ILE A 47 2.35 -12.24 -25.90
C ILE A 47 2.85 -13.02 -27.12
N PRO A 48 3.05 -12.36 -28.28
CA PRO A 48 3.52 -13.00 -29.50
C PRO A 48 4.93 -13.58 -29.31
N THR A 49 5.37 -14.39 -30.28
CA THR A 49 6.70 -14.99 -30.25
C THR A 49 7.76 -14.01 -30.73
N ASP A 50 7.91 -12.91 -30.00
CA ASP A 50 8.99 -11.94 -30.16
C ASP A 50 9.96 -12.09 -28.99
N LEU A 51 11.24 -11.82 -29.23
CA LEU A 51 12.22 -11.82 -28.13
C LEU A 51 11.97 -10.64 -27.18
N ASP A 52 11.57 -9.51 -27.75
CA ASP A 52 11.34 -8.24 -27.06
C ASP A 52 9.94 -7.73 -27.38
N TYR A 53 8.95 -8.01 -26.52
CA TYR A 53 7.59 -7.51 -26.69
C TYR A 53 7.34 -6.27 -25.83
N TYR A 54 6.89 -5.20 -26.46
CA TYR A 54 6.68 -3.90 -25.82
C TYR A 54 5.20 -3.59 -25.64
N VAL A 55 4.85 -3.14 -24.44
CA VAL A 55 3.52 -2.61 -24.11
C VAL A 55 3.66 -1.13 -23.78
N SER A 56 3.04 -0.28 -24.58
CA SER A 56 3.02 1.16 -24.32
C SER A 56 2.14 1.48 -23.12
N ILE A 57 2.71 2.27 -22.22
CA ILE A 57 2.07 2.80 -21.01
C ILE A 57 2.39 4.31 -20.93
N PRO A 58 1.67 5.10 -20.12
CA PRO A 58 2.09 6.46 -19.80
C PRO A 58 3.53 6.48 -19.33
N ALA A 59 4.24 7.55 -19.65
CA ALA A 59 5.62 7.72 -19.20
C ALA A 59 5.64 7.71 -17.67
N ILE A 60 6.33 6.72 -17.11
CA ILE A 60 6.58 6.63 -15.68
C ILE A 60 7.84 7.44 -15.39
N HIS A 61 7.69 8.56 -14.68
CA HIS A 61 8.85 9.26 -14.13
C HIS A 61 9.29 8.56 -12.85
N LEU A 62 10.51 8.00 -12.86
CA LEU A 62 11.06 7.29 -11.69
C LEU A 62 11.15 8.17 -10.44
N SER A 63 11.22 9.49 -10.60
CA SER A 63 11.16 10.46 -9.50
C SER A 63 9.87 10.38 -8.68
N ASP A 64 8.79 9.93 -9.32
CA ASP A 64 7.47 9.89 -8.71
C ASP A 64 7.28 8.58 -7.91
N MET A 65 8.24 7.65 -8.03
CA MET A 65 8.28 6.34 -7.38
C MET A 65 6.92 5.62 -7.38
N PRO A 66 6.23 5.49 -8.53
CA PRO A 66 4.97 4.76 -8.53
C PRO A 66 5.21 3.30 -8.17
N LEU A 67 4.26 2.71 -7.45
CA LEU A 67 4.28 1.29 -7.18
C LEU A 67 3.83 0.56 -8.45
N VAL A 68 4.73 -0.23 -9.04
CA VAL A 68 4.45 -0.98 -10.26
C VAL A 68 4.60 -2.47 -10.01
N SER A 69 3.56 -3.23 -10.37
CA SER A 69 3.57 -4.69 -10.36
C SER A 69 3.20 -5.22 -11.73
N VAL A 70 4.00 -6.17 -12.23
CA VAL A 70 3.77 -6.81 -13.53
C VAL A 70 3.52 -8.30 -13.30
N TYR A 71 2.48 -8.83 -13.94
CA TYR A 71 2.09 -10.23 -13.82
C TYR A 71 1.97 -10.88 -15.19
N ILE A 72 2.22 -12.19 -15.22
CA ILE A 72 1.93 -13.06 -16.36
C ILE A 72 1.01 -14.22 -15.96
N SER A 73 0.23 -14.72 -16.92
CA SER A 73 -0.60 -15.92 -16.74
C SER A 73 -0.57 -16.80 -17.98
N PRO A 74 -0.44 -18.14 -17.86
CA PRO A 74 -0.71 -19.04 -18.98
C PRO A 74 -2.15 -18.80 -19.51
N PRO A 75 -2.41 -18.87 -20.82
CA PRO A 75 -3.72 -18.51 -21.38
C PRO A 75 -4.88 -19.39 -20.89
N SER A 76 -4.57 -20.63 -20.50
CA SER A 76 -5.53 -21.62 -20.04
C SER A 76 -5.62 -21.72 -18.51
N MET A 77 -4.95 -20.82 -17.78
CA MET A 77 -4.92 -20.83 -16.32
C MET A 77 -5.36 -19.47 -15.78
N ASP A 78 -6.12 -19.48 -14.68
CA ASP A 78 -6.37 -18.28 -13.88
C ASP A 78 -5.33 -18.19 -12.75
N LEU A 79 -4.06 -18.11 -13.15
CA LEU A 79 -2.93 -18.06 -12.23
C LEU A 79 -1.97 -16.96 -12.64
N TRP A 80 -2.02 -15.84 -11.91
CA TRP A 80 -1.16 -14.70 -12.12
C TRP A 80 0.12 -14.82 -11.28
N ILE A 81 1.26 -14.81 -11.96
CA ILE A 81 2.59 -14.85 -11.35
C ILE A 81 3.21 -13.47 -11.52
N GLU A 82 3.65 -12.86 -10.42
CA GLU A 82 4.37 -11.58 -10.45
C GLU A 82 5.76 -11.78 -11.04
N LEU A 83 6.14 -10.91 -11.97
CA LEU A 83 7.46 -10.89 -12.57
C LEU A 83 8.39 -9.98 -11.78
N PRO A 84 9.68 -10.34 -11.67
CA PRO A 84 10.68 -9.39 -11.22
C PRO A 84 10.73 -8.21 -12.20
N VAL A 85 10.64 -7.02 -11.62
CA VAL A 85 10.70 -5.74 -12.34
C VAL A 85 12.13 -5.22 -12.26
N TYR A 86 12.73 -4.94 -13.42
CA TYR A 86 14.03 -4.29 -13.49
C TYR A 86 13.91 -2.89 -14.11
N TYR A 87 14.61 -1.94 -13.50
CA TYR A 87 14.81 -0.60 -14.03
C TYR A 87 16.23 -0.58 -14.62
N GLU A 88 16.33 -0.52 -15.96
CA GLU A 88 17.55 -0.45 -16.79
C GLU A 88 18.80 -1.26 -16.35
N GLY A 89 19.26 -2.18 -17.21
CA GLY A 89 20.64 -2.72 -17.15
C GLY A 89 20.87 -3.96 -16.30
N ALA A 90 19.83 -4.66 -15.84
CA ALA A 90 20.00 -5.97 -15.21
C ALA A 90 20.08 -7.08 -16.27
N PRO A 91 21.14 -7.92 -16.31
CA PRO A 91 21.23 -9.03 -17.26
C PRO A 91 20.13 -10.06 -17.00
N GLY A 92 19.43 -10.43 -18.09
CA GLY A 92 18.26 -11.30 -18.09
C GLY A 92 18.49 -12.67 -17.44
N VAL A 93 17.82 -12.90 -16.31
CA VAL A 93 17.67 -14.22 -15.69
C VAL A 93 16.20 -14.64 -15.79
N GLY A 94 15.90 -15.50 -16.76
CA GLY A 94 14.57 -16.10 -16.90
C GLY A 94 13.50 -15.13 -17.43
N ARG A 95 12.26 -15.29 -16.94
CA ARG A 95 11.13 -14.41 -17.31
C ARG A 95 11.22 -13.13 -16.51
N ALA A 96 11.30 -12.00 -17.21
CA ALA A 96 11.51 -10.71 -16.60
C ALA A 96 10.70 -9.63 -17.32
N CYS A 97 10.58 -8.49 -16.67
CA CYS A 97 10.08 -7.28 -17.31
C CYS A 97 10.97 -6.08 -17.00
N GLY A 98 11.13 -5.23 -18.01
CA GLY A 98 11.90 -4.00 -17.94
C GLY A 98 11.02 -2.79 -18.14
N PHE A 99 11.28 -1.70 -17.43
CA PHE A 99 10.65 -0.41 -17.70
C PHE A 99 11.58 0.47 -18.50
N THR A 100 11.02 1.06 -19.56
CA THR A 100 11.63 2.16 -20.31
C THR A 100 10.66 3.33 -20.29
N GLU A 101 11.11 4.51 -20.70
CA GLU A 101 10.23 5.68 -20.79
C GLU A 101 9.01 5.37 -21.69
N GLY A 102 7.84 5.27 -21.06
CA GLY A 102 6.56 4.99 -21.73
C GLY A 102 6.33 3.54 -22.18
N ASN A 103 7.17 2.57 -21.83
CA ASN A 103 6.93 1.17 -22.22
C ASN A 103 7.37 0.15 -21.16
N VAL A 104 6.64 -0.97 -21.12
CA VAL A 104 7.06 -2.20 -20.44
C VAL A 104 7.55 -3.20 -21.48
N LEU A 105 8.80 -3.64 -21.33
CA LEU A 105 9.40 -4.73 -22.08
C LEU A 105 9.11 -6.06 -21.37
N PHE A 106 8.64 -7.06 -22.10
CA PHE A 106 8.53 -8.44 -21.65
C PHE A 106 9.60 -9.30 -22.31
N GLU A 107 10.44 -9.95 -21.50
CA GLU A 107 11.49 -10.87 -21.95
C GLU A 107 11.15 -12.31 -21.53
N GLY A 108 11.20 -13.24 -22.48
CA GLY A 108 10.96 -14.67 -22.21
C GLY A 108 9.52 -15.03 -21.79
N CYS A 109 8.55 -14.13 -22.02
CA CYS A 109 7.15 -14.28 -21.61
C CYS A 109 6.22 -14.73 -22.74
N ASN A 110 6.77 -15.26 -23.83
CA ASN A 110 6.02 -15.63 -25.03
C ASN A 110 4.92 -16.65 -24.72
N GLY A 111 3.73 -16.40 -25.26
CA GLY A 111 2.55 -17.23 -25.03
C GLY A 111 1.86 -17.01 -23.70
N TYR A 112 2.26 -16.02 -22.89
CA TYR A 112 1.55 -15.65 -21.66
C TYR A 112 0.64 -14.43 -21.87
N ASN A 113 -0.45 -14.37 -21.13
CA ASN A 113 -1.21 -13.14 -20.91
C ASN A 113 -0.45 -12.25 -19.92
N TYR A 114 -0.65 -10.94 -19.97
CA TYR A 114 -0.03 -10.00 -19.03
C TYR A 114 -1.03 -9.10 -18.33
N LYS A 115 -0.64 -8.64 -17.15
CA LYS A 115 -1.35 -7.63 -16.36
C LYS A 115 -0.32 -6.69 -15.73
N ILE A 116 -0.38 -5.42 -16.03
CA ILE A 116 0.46 -4.38 -15.42
C ILE A 116 -0.43 -3.54 -14.52
N VAL A 117 0.01 -3.32 -13.28
CA VAL A 117 -0.68 -2.50 -12.28
C VAL A 117 0.24 -1.36 -11.89
N ILE A 118 -0.23 -0.13 -12.08
CA ILE A 118 0.48 1.09 -11.66
C ILE A 118 -0.36 1.76 -10.57
N VAL A 119 0.28 2.14 -9.46
CA VAL A 119 -0.32 2.94 -8.40
C VAL A 119 0.49 4.23 -8.24
N GLU A 120 -0.18 5.37 -8.50
CA GLU A 120 0.38 6.73 -8.43
C GLU A 120 -0.10 7.48 -7.18
#